data_AF-A0A9D8XQL9-F1
#
_entry.id   AF-A0A9D8XQL9-F1
#
_cell.length_a   1.000
_cell.length_b   1.000
_cell.length_c   1.000
_cell.angle_alpha   90.00
_cell.angle_beta   90.00
_cell.angle_gamma   90.00
#
_symmetry.space_group_name_H-M   'P 1'
#
loop_
_entity.id
_entity.type
_entity.pdbx_description
1 polymer ?
#
loop_
_entity_poly.entity_id
_entity_poly.type
_entity_poly.pdbx_seq_one_letter_code
_entity_poly.pdbx_strand_id
1 'polypeptide(L)'
;LQLYQRSADIFLGVPFNIASYALLLKMMAQVCGLKAGDFIHTLGDAHIYLNHMEQVQLQLSRDPRPLPEMLINPSIDNIFDFKYEDFELVNYDPHPHIKGVVSV
;
A
#
# COMPACT_ATOMS: atom_id res chain seq x y z
N LEU A 1 -3.03 1.36 13.40
CA LEU A 1 -1.55 1.20 13.28
C LEU A 1 -0.95 2.54 12.91
N GLN A 2 0.09 2.99 13.61
CA GLN A 2 0.82 4.21 13.25
C GLN A 2 2.21 3.84 12.73
N LEU A 3 2.56 4.34 11.55
CA LEU A 3 3.88 4.21 10.95
C LEU A 3 4.53 5.59 10.84
N TYR A 4 5.77 5.70 11.30
CA TYR A 4 6.64 6.84 11.00
C TYR A 4 7.67 6.42 9.95
N GLN A 5 7.63 7.05 8.78
CA GLN A 5 8.60 6.84 7.70
C GLN A 5 9.56 8.03 7.66
N ARG A 6 10.83 7.81 8.02
CA ARG A 6 11.83 8.88 8.08
C ARG A 6 12.08 9.60 6.75
N SER A 7 11.93 8.88 5.63
CA SER A 7 12.24 9.34 4.27
C SER A 7 11.35 8.60 3.29
N ALA A 8 10.61 9.35 2.50
CA ALA A 8 9.43 8.92 1.76
C ALA A 8 9.49 9.39 0.32
N ASP A 9 9.95 8.48 -0.56
CA ASP A 9 9.78 8.61 -2.00
C ASP A 9 8.29 8.52 -2.32
N ILE A 10 7.68 9.66 -2.65
CA ILE A 10 6.24 9.78 -2.88
C ILE A 10 5.78 8.97 -4.09
N PHE A 11 6.62 8.81 -5.12
CA PHE A 11 6.20 8.20 -6.38
C PHE A 11 6.35 6.68 -6.37
N LEU A 12 7.49 6.16 -5.91
CA LEU A 12 7.72 4.71 -5.86
C LEU A 12 7.45 4.14 -4.48
N GLY A 13 8.16 4.60 -3.45
CA GLY A 13 8.16 3.96 -2.13
C GLY A 13 6.81 4.00 -1.40
N VAL A 14 6.23 5.20 -1.28
CA VAL A 14 5.02 5.44 -0.48
C VAL A 14 3.83 4.58 -0.91
N PRO A 15 3.50 4.42 -2.21
CA PRO A 15 2.44 3.50 -2.64
C PRO A 15 2.62 2.07 -2.14
N PHE A 16 3.83 1.52 -2.21
CA PHE A 16 4.13 0.19 -1.66
C PHE A 16 4.02 0.16 -0.12
N ASN A 17 4.48 1.21 0.56
CA ASN A 17 4.43 1.28 2.02
C ASN A 17 2.99 1.35 2.54
N ILE A 18 2.10 2.08 1.85
CA ILE A 18 0.67 2.14 2.21
C ILE A 18 0.04 0.76 2.12
N ALA A 19 0.19 0.07 0.99
CA ALA A 19 -0.40 -1.26 0.79
C ALA A 19 0.18 -2.30 1.78
N SER A 20 1.50 -2.28 1.99
CA SER A 20 2.20 -3.22 2.88
C SER A 20 1.74 -3.11 4.33
N TYR A 21 1.72 -1.90 4.89
CA TYR A 21 1.34 -1.72 6.30
C TYR A 21 -0.18 -1.79 6.53
N ALA A 22 -0.99 -1.44 5.53
CA ALA A 22 -2.43 -1.71 5.58
C ALA A 22 -2.69 -3.21 5.61
N LEU A 23 -2.00 -4.01 4.79
CA LEU A 23 -2.13 -5.47 4.80
C LEU A 23 -1.67 -6.06 6.13
N LEU A 24 -0.51 -5.62 6.65
CA LEU A 24 -0.02 -6.04 7.97
C LEU A 24 -1.02 -5.73 9.09
N LEU A 25 -1.65 -4.54 9.07
CA LEU A 25 -2.71 -4.20 10.01
C LEU A 25 -3.89 -5.17 9.92
N LYS A 26 -4.33 -5.54 8.71
CA LYS A 26 -5.43 -6.51 8.53
C LYS A 26 -5.04 -7.92 9.00
N MET A 27 -3.83 -8.39 8.66
CA MET A 27 -3.30 -9.69 9.11
C MET A 27 -3.22 -9.75 10.64
N MET A 28 -2.63 -8.74 11.27
CA MET A 28 -2.51 -8.66 12.74
C MET A 28 -3.87 -8.59 13.42
N ALA A 29 -4.81 -7.83 12.86
CA ALA A 29 -6.17 -7.77 13.39
C ALA A 29 -6.82 -9.17 13.37
N GLN A 30 -6.73 -9.90 12.26
CA GLN A 30 -7.32 -11.24 12.13
C GLN A 30 -6.77 -12.23 13.17
N VAL A 31 -5.44 -12.39 13.25
CA VAL A 31 -4.81 -13.38 14.15
C VAL A 31 -4.94 -13.02 15.63
N CYS A 32 -5.22 -11.76 15.94
CA CYS A 32 -5.55 -11.31 17.30
C CYS A 32 -7.06 -11.31 17.61
N GLY A 33 -7.92 -11.75 16.68
CA GLY A 33 -9.38 -11.72 16.86
C GLY A 33 -9.98 -10.32 16.93
N LEU A 34 -9.35 -9.34 16.29
CA LEU A 34 -9.73 -7.93 16.25
C LEU A 34 -10.24 -7.51 14.86
N LYS A 35 -10.79 -6.30 14.78
CA LYS A 35 -11.10 -5.64 13.51
C LYS A 35 -10.02 -4.62 13.19
N ALA A 36 -9.62 -4.54 11.92
CA ALA A 36 -8.72 -3.49 11.46
C ALA A 36 -9.38 -2.11 11.63
N GLY A 37 -8.70 -1.20 12.32
CA GLY A 37 -9.07 0.21 12.41
C GLY A 37 -8.27 1.05 11.42
N ASP A 38 -7.92 2.27 11.83
CA ASP A 38 -7.18 3.19 10.97
C ASP A 38 -5.69 2.84 10.85
N PHE A 39 -5.16 3.03 9.63
CA PHE A 39 -3.73 3.09 9.37
C PHE A 39 -3.31 4.55 9.20
N ILE A 40 -2.43 5.02 10.08
CA ILE A 40 -1.92 6.39 10.12
C ILE A 40 -0.46 6.38 9.67
N HIS A 41 -0.18 7.01 8.52
CA HIS A 41 1.16 7.07 7.94
C HIS A 41 1.74 8.48 8.08
N THR A 42 2.70 8.65 8.98
CA THR A 42 3.44 9.90 9.20
C THR A 42 4.73 9.88 8.40
N LEU A 43 4.94 10.89 7.55
CA LEU A 43 6.14 11.04 6.74
C LEU A 43 7.06 12.09 7.37
N GLY A 44 8.36 11.79 7.44
CA GLY A 44 9.42 12.76 7.76
C GLY A 44 9.76 13.57 6.51
N ASP A 45 10.84 13.17 5.82
CA ASP A 45 11.21 13.76 4.53
C ASP A 45 10.41 13.16 3.37
N ALA A 46 9.32 13.82 3.00
CA ALA A 46 8.53 13.50 1.82
C ALA A 46 9.08 14.21 0.57
N HIS A 47 9.53 13.43 -0.41
CA HIS A 47 10.23 13.95 -1.59
C HIS A 47 9.84 13.21 -2.88
N ILE A 48 10.10 13.87 -4.01
CA ILE A 48 9.95 13.33 -5.36
C ILE A 48 11.31 13.42 -6.05
N TYR A 49 11.77 12.35 -6.67
CA TYR A 49 13.00 12.39 -7.47
C TYR A 49 12.77 13.11 -8.80
N LEU A 50 13.76 13.88 -9.25
CA LEU A 50 13.64 14.69 -10.47
C LEU A 50 13.36 13.87 -11.73
N ASN A 51 13.84 12.62 -11.80
CA ASN A 51 13.59 11.69 -12.90
C ASN A 51 12.17 11.09 -12.88
N HIS A 52 11.31 11.46 -11.93
CA HIS A 52 9.92 11.02 -11.83
C HIS A 52 8.90 12.12 -12.12
N MET A 53 9.33 13.34 -12.46
CA MET A 53 8.42 14.48 -12.57
C MET A 53 7.35 14.27 -13.66
N GLU A 54 7.72 13.75 -14.83
CA GLU A 54 6.75 13.47 -15.91
C GLU A 54 5.72 12.41 -15.49
N GLN A 55 6.16 11.37 -14.80
CA GLN A 55 5.32 10.30 -14.28
C GLN A 55 4.33 10.80 -13.23
N VAL A 56 4.79 11.66 -12.32
CA VAL A 56 3.93 12.29 -11.31
C VAL A 56 2.88 13.18 -11.98
N GLN A 57 3.26 13.99 -12.97
CA GLN A 57 2.29 14.82 -13.70
C GLN A 57 1.24 13.98 -14.42
N LEU A 58 1.64 12.88 -15.06
CA LEU A 58 0.71 11.92 -15.67
C LEU A 58 -0.20 11.24 -14.64
N GLN A 59 0.30 10.94 -13.44
CA GLN A 59 -0.52 10.36 -12.37
C GLN A 59 -1.56 11.37 -11.86
N LEU A 60 -1.15 12.64 -11.67
CA LEU A 60 -2.01 13.72 -11.21
C LEU A 60 -3.08 14.12 -12.24
N SER A 61 -2.88 13.82 -13.52
CA SER A 61 -3.88 14.06 -14.56
C SER A 61 -5.01 13.02 -14.61
N ARG A 62 -5.00 12.02 -13.72
CA ARG A 62 -5.97 10.91 -13.70
C ARG A 62 -6.91 11.05 -12.51
N ASP A 63 -8.21 10.96 -12.76
CA ASP A 63 -9.21 10.90 -11.69
C ASP A 63 -9.09 9.60 -10.90
N PRO A 64 -9.17 9.64 -9.55
CA PRO A 64 -9.21 8.45 -8.73
C PRO A 64 -10.42 7.56 -9.08
N ARG A 65 -10.21 6.25 -9.07
CA ARG A 65 -11.27 5.23 -9.20
C ARG A 65 -11.63 4.65 -7.82
N PRO A 66 -12.76 3.95 -7.69
CA PRO A 66 -13.09 3.24 -6.45
C PRO A 66 -11.93 2.37 -5.97
N LEU A 67 -11.72 2.34 -4.65
CA LEU A 67 -10.69 1.51 -4.04
C LEU A 67 -11.04 0.02 -4.19
N PRO A 68 -10.02 -0.86 -4.34
CA PRO A 68 -10.24 -2.30 -4.29
C PRO A 68 -10.56 -2.74 -2.86
N GLU A 69 -10.97 -4.00 -2.73
CA GLU A 69 -11.07 -4.67 -1.44
C GLU A 69 -10.07 -5.84 -1.37
N MET A 70 -9.44 -5.98 -0.21
CA MET A 70 -8.51 -7.08 0.08
C MET A 70 -9.23 -8.11 0.96
N LEU A 71 -9.56 -9.27 0.41
CA LEU A 71 -10.06 -10.42 1.16
C LEU A 71 -8.89 -11.24 1.68
N ILE A 72 -9.03 -11.76 2.90
CA ILE A 72 -8.01 -12.56 3.59
C ILE A 72 -8.66 -13.87 4.01
N ASN A 73 -7.97 -15.00 3.78
CA ASN A 73 -8.46 -16.31 4.20
C ASN A 73 -8.73 -16.33 5.72
N PRO A 74 -10.00 -16.50 6.15
CA PRO A 74 -10.37 -16.42 7.56
C PRO A 74 -9.90 -17.63 8.38
N SER A 75 -9.42 -18.71 7.74
CA SER A 75 -8.94 -19.90 8.45
C SER A 75 -7.54 -19.74 9.04
N ILE A 76 -6.80 -18.71 8.66
CA ILE A 76 -5.43 -18.48 9.13
C ILE A 76 -5.48 -17.74 10.47
N ASP A 77 -4.93 -18.37 11.52
CA ASP A 77 -4.91 -17.85 12.89
C ASP A 77 -3.49 -17.55 13.42
N ASN A 78 -2.46 -17.81 12.62
CA ASN A 78 -1.06 -17.49 12.92
C ASN A 78 -0.47 -16.57 11.85
N ILE A 79 0.21 -15.50 12.30
CA ILE A 79 0.79 -14.49 11.41
C ILE A 79 1.82 -15.06 10.43
N PHE A 80 2.48 -16.16 10.78
CA PHE A 80 3.52 -16.79 9.95
C PHE A 80 2.98 -17.81 8.94
N ASP A 81 1.70 -18.18 9.03
CA ASP A 81 1.10 -19.21 8.17
C ASP A 81 0.49 -18.63 6.88
N PHE A 82 0.33 -17.30 6.79
CA PHE A 82 -0.15 -16.62 5.60
C PHE A 82 0.76 -16.86 4.39
N LYS A 83 0.14 -17.17 3.26
CA LYS A 83 0.76 -17.33 1.94
C LYS A 83 0.10 -16.43 0.92
N TYR A 84 0.73 -16.30 -0.24
CA TYR A 84 0.21 -15.45 -1.33
C TYR A 84 -1.25 -15.79 -1.72
N GLU A 85 -1.61 -17.07 -1.69
CA GLU A 85 -2.95 -17.56 -2.06
C GLU A 85 -4.04 -17.29 -1.02
N ASP A 86 -3.68 -16.88 0.20
CA ASP A 86 -4.63 -16.46 1.23
C ASP A 86 -5.16 -15.03 1.01
N PHE A 87 -4.70 -14.35 -0.02
CA PHE A 87 -5.05 -12.97 -0.32
C PHE A 87 -5.73 -12.86 -1.67
N GLU A 88 -6.92 -12.26 -1.70
CA GLU A 88 -7.64 -11.97 -2.93
C GLU A 88 -7.91 -10.46 -3.02
N LEU A 89 -7.40 -9.83 -4.09
CA LEU A 89 -7.64 -8.43 -4.37
C LEU A 89 -8.82 -8.30 -5.36
N VAL A 90 -9.98 -7.92 -4.84
CA VAL A 90 -11.20 -7.80 -5.63
C VAL A 90 -11.45 -6.35 -6.04
N ASN A 91 -12.11 -6.16 -7.19
CA ASN A 91 -12.49 -4.86 -7.74
C ASN A 91 -11.30 -3.91 -8.00
N TYR A 92 -10.11 -4.46 -8.25
CA TYR A 92 -8.94 -3.66 -8.61
C TYR A 92 -8.96 -3.29 -10.10
N ASP A 93 -9.46 -2.09 -10.38
CA ASP A 93 -9.49 -1.48 -11.72
C ASP A 93 -8.58 -0.23 -11.80
N PRO A 94 -7.25 -0.39 -11.77
CA PRO A 94 -6.32 0.73 -11.80
C PRO A 94 -6.20 1.33 -13.21
N HIS A 95 -5.75 2.58 -13.28
CA HIS A 95 -5.25 3.15 -14.54
C HIS A 95 -4.00 2.40 -15.03
N PRO A 96 -3.64 2.50 -16.33
CA PRO A 96 -2.47 1.83 -16.87
C PRO A 96 -1.17 2.12 -16.11
N HIS A 97 -0.31 1.12 -15.96
CA HIS A 97 0.96 1.21 -15.24
C HIS A 97 1.82 2.39 -15.72
N ILE A 98 2.39 3.14 -14.77
CA ILE A 98 3.37 4.19 -15.02
C ILE A 98 4.74 3.67 -14.59
N LYS A 99 5.67 3.57 -15.54
CA LYS A 99 7.01 3.05 -15.29
C LYS A 99 7.89 4.13 -14.64
N GLY A 100 8.41 3.84 -13.44
CA GLY A 100 9.46 4.62 -12.78
C GLY A 100 10.75 3.85 -12.65
N VAL A 101 11.89 4.54 -12.65
CA VAL A 101 13.22 3.95 -12.43
C VAL A 101 13.69 4.30 -11.02
N VAL A 102 14.13 3.31 -10.25
CA VAL A 102 14.67 3.54 -8.90
C VAL A 102 15.91 4.42 -9.00
N SER A 103 15.96 5.48 -8.17
CA SER A 103 17.14 6.31 -8.03
C SER A 103 18.20 5.57 -7.21
N VAL A 104 19.46 5.63 -7.66
CA VAL A 104 20.64 5.02 -7.01
C VAL A 104 21.35 6.06 -6.17
#